data_AF-A0A1G6MZL9-F1
#
_entry.id   AF-A0A1G6MZL9-F1
#
_cell.length_a   1.000
_cell.length_b   1.000
_cell.length_c   1.000
_cell.angle_alpha   90.00
_cell.angle_beta   90.00
_cell.angle_gamma   90.00
#
_symmetry.space_group_name_H-M   'P 1'
#
loop_
_entity.id
_entity.type
_entity.pdbx_description
1 polymer ?
#
loop_
_entity_poly.entity_id
_entity_poly.type
_entity_poly.pdbx_seq_one_letter_code
_entity_poly.pdbx_strand_id
1 'polypeptide(L)'
;MTFYALCIINIITFFVYGLDKLKAVNHWWLIPEWVLLGLAAAGGSVGAYLGMLVFRHKTLKPLFRFGVPVIMLVHTLVAVYVWK
;
A
#
# COMPACT_ATOMS: atom_id res chain seq x y z
N MET A 1 -7.09 19.35 9.04
CA MET A 1 -7.09 19.23 7.56
C MET A 1 -6.25 18.04 7.08
N THR A 2 -5.01 17.88 7.56
CA THR A 2 -4.04 16.86 7.08
C THR A 2 -4.45 15.40 7.33
N PHE A 3 -5.13 15.11 8.44
CA PHE A 3 -5.60 13.75 8.76
C PHE A 3 -6.60 13.19 7.73
N TYR A 4 -7.47 14.03 7.18
CA TYR A 4 -8.47 13.60 6.19
C TYR A 4 -7.81 13.20 4.85
N ALA A 5 -6.80 13.94 4.41
CA ALA A 5 -6.04 13.62 3.20
C ALA A 5 -5.32 12.26 3.31
N LEU A 6 -4.76 11.96 4.50
CA LEU A 6 -4.13 10.68 4.79
C LEU A 6 -5.14 9.52 4.81
N CYS A 7 -6.34 9.71 5.34
CA CYS A 7 -7.38 8.67 5.31
C CYS A 7 -7.80 8.34 3.87
N ILE A 8 -7.98 9.35 3.02
CA ILE A 8 -8.41 9.16 1.63
C ILE A 8 -7.38 8.38 0.82
N ILE A 9 -6.09 8.74 0.93
CA ILE A 9 -5.04 8.06 0.15
C ILE A 9 -4.84 6.60 0.58
N ASN A 10 -5.07 6.29 1.87
CA ASN A 10 -5.04 4.92 2.36
C ASN A 10 -6.22 4.09 1.85
N ILE A 11 -7.42 4.67 1.80
CA ILE A 11 -8.61 4.00 1.22
C ILE A 11 -8.40 3.71 -0.27
N ILE A 12 -7.91 4.68 -1.04
CA ILE A 12 -7.62 4.50 -2.48
C ILE A 12 -6.61 3.37 -2.66
N THR A 13 -5.53 3.37 -1.87
CA THR A 13 -4.48 2.36 -1.97
C THR A 13 -4.99 0.97 -1.62
N PHE A 14 -5.85 0.85 -0.61
CA PHE A 14 -6.51 -0.41 -0.27
C PHE A 14 -7.35 -0.96 -1.43
N PHE A 15 -8.14 -0.12 -2.09
CA PHE A 15 -8.93 -0.50 -3.26
C PHE A 15 -8.05 -0.95 -4.44
N VAL A 16 -6.92 -0.28 -4.68
CA VAL A 16 -5.98 -0.68 -5.75
C VAL A 16 -5.41 -2.08 -5.51
N TYR A 17 -5.08 -2.44 -4.26
CA TYR A 17 -4.65 -3.80 -3.92
C TYR A 17 -5.77 -4.83 -4.10
N GLY A 18 -7.02 -4.45 -3.81
CA GLY A 18 -8.19 -5.30 -4.10
C GLY A 18 -8.43 -5.52 -5.59
N LEU A 19 -8.27 -4.46 -6.39
CA LEU A 19 -8.35 -4.53 -7.85
C LEU A 19 -7.23 -5.39 -8.43
N ASP A 20 -6.01 -5.36 -7.87
CA ASP A 20 -4.93 -6.26 -8.27
C ASP A 20 -5.32 -7.74 -8.09
N LYS A 21 -5.92 -8.08 -6.95
CA LYS A 21 -6.45 -9.44 -6.72
C LYS A 21 -7.55 -9.78 -7.72
N LEU A 22 -8.49 -8.86 -7.96
CA LEU A 22 -9.58 -9.09 -8.90
C LEU A 22 -9.05 -9.36 -10.31
N LYS A 23 -8.05 -8.58 -10.75
CA LYS A 23 -7.36 -8.79 -12.04
C LYS A 23 -6.62 -10.12 -12.10
N ALA A 24 -5.98 -10.54 -11.00
CA ALA A 24 -5.32 -11.83 -10.91
C ALA A 24 -6.31 -13.00 -11.04
N VAL A 25 -7.51 -12.87 -10.45
CA VAL A 25 -8.59 -13.87 -10.56
C VAL A 25 -9.19 -13.90 -11.97
N ASN A 26 -9.37 -12.74 -12.61
CA ASN A 26 -9.93 -12.63 -13.96
C ASN A 26 -8.93 -12.90 -15.10
N HIS A 27 -7.69 -13.33 -14.80
CA HIS A 27 -6.60 -13.49 -15.77
C HIS A 27 -6.31 -12.24 -16.62
N TRP A 28 -6.57 -11.05 -16.06
CA TRP A 28 -6.27 -9.79 -16.72
C TRP A 28 -4.82 -9.37 -16.48
N TRP A 29 -4.38 -8.33 -17.18
CA TRP A 29 -3.05 -7.77 -17.01
C TRP A 29 -2.82 -7.35 -15.55
N LEU A 30 -1.91 -8.05 -14.88
CA LEU A 30 -1.52 -7.83 -13.49
C LEU A 30 -0.87 -6.45 -13.33
N ILE A 31 -1.14 -5.78 -12.21
CA ILE A 31 -0.53 -4.46 -11.96
C ILE A 31 0.95 -4.69 -11.65
N PRO A 32 1.87 -3.93 -12.29
CA PRO A 32 3.29 -4.04 -12.02
C PRO A 32 3.60 -3.65 -10.57
N GLU A 33 4.51 -4.40 -9.97
CA GLU A 33 4.85 -4.35 -8.55
C GLU A 33 5.33 -2.96 -8.11
N TRP A 34 6.03 -2.26 -9.01
CA TRP A 34 6.53 -0.90 -8.81
C TRP A 34 5.41 0.13 -8.66
N VAL A 35 4.24 -0.07 -9.26
CA VAL A 35 3.09 0.84 -9.11
C VAL A 35 2.46 0.67 -7.73
N LEU A 36 2.32 -0.57 -7.27
CA LEU A 36 1.81 -0.89 -5.93
C LEU A 36 2.75 -0.38 -4.82
N LEU A 37 4.06 -0.48 -5.02
CA LEU A 37 5.07 0.10 -4.13
C LEU A 37 5.09 1.63 -4.21
N GLY A 38 4.93 2.21 -5.41
CA GLY A 38 4.83 3.66 -5.61
C GLY A 38 3.63 4.27 -4.91
N LEU A 39 2.45 3.63 -4.97
CA LEU A 39 1.26 4.05 -4.22
C LEU A 39 1.45 3.96 -2.70
N ALA A 40 2.09 2.89 -2.22
CA ALA A 40 2.45 2.77 -0.82
C ALA A 40 3.40 3.90 -0.39
N ALA A 41 4.40 4.21 -1.21
CA ALA A 41 5.39 5.27 -0.97
C ALA A 41 4.77 6.68 -1.02
N ALA A 42 3.78 6.90 -1.89
CA ALA A 42 3.13 8.19 -2.07
C ALA A 42 2.23 8.63 -0.90
N GLY A 43 1.86 7.73 0.02
CA GLY A 43 0.92 8.05 1.11
C GLY A 43 0.08 6.89 1.60
N GLY A 44 -0.01 5.82 0.81
CA GLY A 44 -0.92 4.70 1.03
C GLY A 44 -0.36 3.55 1.86
N SER A 45 0.68 3.75 2.65
CA SER A 45 1.42 2.66 3.32
C SER A 45 0.53 1.80 4.22
N VAL A 46 -0.40 2.39 4.97
CA VAL A 46 -1.34 1.69 5.85
C VAL A 46 -2.38 0.91 5.04
N GLY A 47 -2.93 1.52 3.99
CA GLY A 47 -3.88 0.90 3.06
C GLY A 47 -3.27 -0.22 2.24
N ALA A 48 -2.00 -0.08 1.83
CA ALA A 48 -1.22 -1.11 1.16
C ALA A 48 -0.96 -2.30 2.09
N TYR A 49 -0.57 -2.04 3.34
CA TYR A 49 -0.32 -3.09 4.33
C TYR A 49 -1.61 -3.85 4.66
N LEU A 50 -2.72 -3.14 4.91
CA LEU A 50 -4.03 -3.74 5.10
C LEU A 50 -4.50 -4.51 3.87
N GLY A 51 -4.30 -3.96 2.68
CA GLY A 51 -4.61 -4.64 1.41
C GLY A 51 -3.86 -5.96 1.29
N MET A 52 -2.55 -5.97 1.55
CA MET A 52 -1.77 -7.20 1.57
C MET A 52 -2.24 -8.21 2.61
N LEU A 53 -2.60 -7.76 3.81
CA LEU A 53 -3.07 -8.64 4.89
C LEU A 53 -4.43 -9.26 4.55
N VAL A 54 -5.38 -8.45 4.08
CA VAL A 54 -6.75 -8.87 3.76
C VAL A 54 -6.78 -9.76 2.53
N PHE A 55 -6.08 -9.36 1.47
CA PHE A 55 -6.10 -10.09 0.22
C PHE A 55 -5.19 -11.32 0.25
N ARG A 56 -4.25 -11.40 1.21
CA ARG A 56 -3.19 -12.43 1.32
C ARG A 56 -2.49 -12.69 -0.02
N HIS A 57 -2.45 -11.66 -0.87
CA HIS A 57 -1.98 -11.75 -2.23
C HIS A 57 -0.57 -11.13 -2.29
N LYS A 58 0.38 -11.83 -2.92
CA LYS A 58 1.79 -11.42 -3.06
C LYS A 58 2.58 -11.14 -1.76
N THR A 59 2.22 -11.75 -0.63
CA THR A 59 3.00 -11.70 0.63
C THR A 59 4.31 -12.50 0.60
N LEU A 60 4.47 -13.42 -0.34
CA LEU A 60 5.67 -14.25 -0.49
C LEU A 60 6.79 -13.59 -1.30
N LYS A 61 6.51 -12.48 -2.00
CA LYS A 61 7.56 -11.78 -2.75
C LYS A 61 8.42 -10.93 -1.81
N PRO A 62 9.75 -11.08 -1.85
CA PRO A 62 10.65 -10.37 -0.94
C PRO A 62 10.54 -8.85 -1.09
N LEU A 63 10.25 -8.36 -2.30
CA LEU A 63 10.06 -6.94 -2.58
C LEU A 63 8.90 -6.32 -1.78
N PHE A 64 7.78 -7.03 -1.64
CA PHE A 64 6.64 -6.58 -0.83
C PHE A 64 6.86 -6.85 0.66
N ARG A 65 7.50 -7.97 1.00
CA ARG A 65 7.80 -8.33 2.38
C ARG A 65 8.72 -7.34 3.08
N PHE A 66 9.70 -6.77 2.36
CA PHE A 66 10.62 -5.76 2.89
C PHE A 66 10.22 -4.32 2.50
N GLY A 67 9.75 -4.10 1.27
CA GLY A 67 9.44 -2.75 0.79
C GLY A 67 8.31 -2.09 1.57
N VAL A 68 7.25 -2.84 1.90
CA VAL A 68 6.07 -2.31 2.60
C VAL A 68 6.38 -1.93 4.05
N PRO A 69 7.04 -2.76 4.88
CA PRO A 69 7.43 -2.33 6.21
C PRO A 69 8.47 -1.20 6.18
N VAL A 70 9.39 -1.15 5.22
CA VAL A 70 10.32 0.00 5.08
C VAL A 70 9.57 1.29 4.78
N ILE A 71 8.63 1.26 3.83
CA ILE A 71 7.79 2.41 3.49
C ILE A 71 6.91 2.84 4.68
N MET A 72 6.37 1.87 5.41
CA MET A 72 5.60 2.12 6.63
C MET A 72 6.45 2.79 7.70
N LEU A 73 7.69 2.33 7.91
CA LEU A 73 8.64 2.89 8.86
C LEU A 73 9.01 4.33 8.51
N VAL A 74 9.27 4.62 7.23
CA VAL A 74 9.49 5.99 6.72
C VAL A 74 8.26 6.87 6.96
N HIS A 75 7.06 6.37 6.68
CA HIS A 75 5.82 7.12 6.91
C HIS A 75 5.60 7.43 8.39
N THR A 76 5.84 6.45 9.28
CA THR A 76 5.75 6.65 10.73
C THR A 76 6.75 7.69 11.21
N LEU A 77 8.00 7.66 10.72
CA LEU A 77 9.00 8.67 11.04
C LEU A 77 8.57 10.07 10.58
N VAL A 78 8.06 10.22 9.36
CA VAL A 78 7.55 11.49 8.84
C VAL A 78 6.34 11.98 9.65
N ALA A 79 5.40 11.09 9.98
CA ALA A 79 4.23 11.43 10.78
C ALA A 79 4.61 11.89 12.20
N VAL A 80 5.58 11.21 12.83
CA VAL A 80 6.13 11.63 14.13
C VAL A 80 6.83 12.97 14.03
N TYR A 81 7.56 13.23 12.95
CA TYR A 81 8.23 14.52 12.73
C TYR A 81 7.25 15.67 12.47
N VAL A 82 6.14 15.40 11.78
CA VAL A 82 5.09 16.38 11.49
C VAL A 82 4.20 16.66 12.71
N TRP A 83 4.05 15.69 13.61
CA TRP A 83 3.26 15.84 14.84
C TRP A 83 4.04 16.47 16.00
N LYS A 84 5.36 16.62 15.87
CA LYS A 84 6.21 17.29 16.85
C LYS A 84 6.35 18.77 16.54
#